data_AF-J1H4L0-F1
#
_entry.id   AF-J1H4L0-F1
#
_cell.length_a   1.000
_cell.length_b   1.000
_cell.length_c   1.000
_cell.angle_alpha   90.00
_cell.angle_beta   90.00
_cell.angle_gamma   90.00
#
_symmetry.space_group_name_H-M   'P 1'
#
loop_
_entity.id
_entity.type
_entity.pdbx_description
1 polymer ?
#
loop_
_entity_poly.entity_id
_entity_poly.type
_entity_poly.pdbx_seq_one_letter_code
_entity_poly.pdbx_strand_id
1 'polypeptide(L)' 'MDYSDFSFPQALSEDRKLKEFFDSLPEQDQLRLMQGCSSYGEFYDRVVQAIPKC' A
#
# COMPACT_ATOMS: atom_id res chain seq x y z
N MET A 1 -23.37 5.41 -6.64
CA MET A 1 -22.06 4.72 -6.56
C MET A 1 -21.04 5.80 -6.36
N ASP A 2 -20.83 6.17 -5.11
CA ASP A 2 -20.03 7.32 -4.71
C ASP A 2 -18.61 6.82 -4.39
N TYR A 3 -17.63 7.28 -5.16
CA TYR A 3 -16.21 6.92 -5.05
C TYR A 3 -15.47 7.89 -4.09
N SER A 4 -16.16 8.53 -3.13
CA SER A 4 -15.55 9.58 -2.30
C SER A 4 -14.92 9.09 -0.99
N ASP A 5 -14.95 7.79 -0.69
CA ASP A 5 -14.38 7.26 0.55
C ASP A 5 -13.01 6.58 0.35
N PHE A 6 -12.19 7.09 -0.57
CA PHE A 6 -10.77 6.73 -0.62
C PHE A 6 -9.97 7.62 0.34
N SER A 7 -10.47 7.77 1.57
CA SER A 7 -9.69 8.31 2.67
C SER A 7 -9.00 7.12 3.33
N PHE A 8 -7.66 7.10 3.29
CA PHE A 8 -6.86 6.14 4.05
C PHE A 8 -7.42 6.06 5.47
N PRO A 9 -7.81 4.88 5.98
CA PRO A 9 -8.34 4.75 7.33
C PRO A 9 -7.29 5.27 8.31
N GLN A 10 -7.60 6.42 8.92
CA GLN A 10 -6.70 7.21 9.78
C GLN A 10 -6.29 6.48 11.07
N ALA A 11 -6.74 5.24 11.26
CA ALA A 11 -6.73 4.50 12.52
C ALA A 11 -5.63 3.45 12.66
N LEU A 12 -4.85 3.13 11.62
CA LEU A 12 -3.87 2.04 11.69
C LEU A 12 -2.44 2.58 11.61
N SER A 13 -1.68 2.46 12.70
CA SER A 13 -0.24 2.79 12.71
C SER A 13 0.57 1.97 11.69
N GLU A 14 0.00 0.85 11.22
CA GLU A 14 0.56 0.01 10.16
C GLU A 14 0.52 0.68 8.77
N ASP A 15 -0.54 1.41 8.44
CA ASP A 15 -0.64 2.17 7.18
C ASP A 15 0.47 3.21 7.04
N ARG A 16 0.90 3.80 8.15
CA ARG A 16 1.96 4.81 8.14
C ARG A 16 3.31 4.19 7.79
N LYS A 17 3.63 3.04 8.36
CA LYS A 17 4.85 2.27 8.02
C LYS A 17 4.81 1.75 6.60
N LEU A 18 3.64 1.30 6.13
CA LEU A 18 3.46 0.86 4.75
C LEU A 18 3.64 2.01 3.77
N LYS A 19 3.08 3.18 4.09
CA LYS A 19 3.27 4.40 3.30
C LYS A 19 4.74 4.80 3.26
N GLU A 20 5.43 4.81 4.40
CA GLU A 20 6.86 5.13 4.46
C GLU A 20 7.72 4.09 3.70
N PHE A 21 7.42 2.80 3.84
CA PHE A 21 8.11 1.75 3.09
C PHE A 21 7.88 1.89 1.59
N PHE A 22 6.63 2.09 1.17
CA PHE A 22 6.25 2.28 -0.22
C PHE A 22 6.89 3.54 -0.82
N ASP A 23 6.93 4.65 -0.08
CA ASP A 23 7.56 5.90 -0.53
C ASP A 23 9.09 5.77 -0.60
N SER A 24 9.68 4.91 0.23
CA SER A 24 11.11 4.59 0.20
C SER A 24 11.53 3.67 -0.95
N LEU A 25 10.58 3.04 -1.65
CA LEU A 25 10.88 2.18 -2.80
C LEU A 25 11.15 3.00 -4.06
N PRO A 26 12.05 2.54 -4.95
CA PRO A 26 12.21 3.16 -6.25
C PRO A 26 10.93 3.04 -7.10
N GLU A 27 10.73 4.00 -7.99
CA GLU A 27 9.50 4.14 -8.80
C GLU A 27 9.12 2.85 -9.55
N GLN A 28 10.10 2.09 -10.04
CA GLN A 28 9.87 0.80 -10.70
C GLN A 28 9.25 -0.26 -9.77
N ASP A 29 9.63 -0.28 -8.49
CA ASP A 29 9.08 -1.24 -7.53
C ASP A 29 7.72 -0.76 -7.00
N GLN A 30 7.52 0.55 -6.86
CA GLN A 30 6.20 1.13 -6.61
C GLN A 30 5.19 0.74 -7.70
N LEU A 31 5.58 0.91 -8.97
CA LEU A 31 4.76 0.52 -10.12
C LEU A 31 4.48 -0.99 -10.17
N ARG A 32 5.47 -1.83 -9.81
CA ARG A 32 5.28 -3.28 -9.72
C ARG A 32 4.28 -3.67 -8.63
N LEU A 33 4.33 -3.03 -7.46
CA LEU A 33 3.39 -3.27 -6.37
C LEU A 33 1.97 -2.81 -6.73
N MET A 34 1.84 -1.71 -7.48
CA MET A 34 0.55 -1.21 -7.96
C MET A 34 0.01 -2.01 -9.16
N GLN A 35 0.87 -2.62 -9.97
CA GLN A 35 0.45 -3.35 -11.17
C GLN A 35 -0.45 -4.55 -10.82
N GLY A 36 -1.68 -4.52 -11.31
CA GLY A 36 -2.65 -5.60 -11.14
C GLY A 36 -3.28 -5.66 -9.74
N CYS A 37 -3.17 -4.61 -8.93
CA CYS A 37 -4.00 -4.45 -7.74
C CYS A 37 -5.35 -3.85 -8.13
N SER A 38 -6.45 -4.56 -7.83
CA SER A 38 -7.81 -4.07 -8.14
C SER A 38 -8.50 -3.44 -6.93
N SER A 39 -7.87 -3.49 -5.76
CA SER A 39 -8.41 -2.95 -4.50
C SER A 39 -7.29 -2.61 -3.51
N TYR A 40 -7.59 -1.71 -2.58
CA TYR A 40 -6.65 -1.30 -1.53
C TYR A 40 -6.18 -2.48 -0.67
N GLY A 41 -7.06 -3.44 -0.37
CA GLY A 41 -6.70 -4.65 0.37
C GLY A 41 -5.65 -5.51 -0.34
N GLU A 42 -5.71 -5.66 -1.66
CA GLU A 42 -4.68 -6.39 -2.41
C GLU A 42 -3.35 -5.66 -2.42
N PHE A 43 -3.38 -4.34 -2.58
CA PHE A 43 -2.19 -3.51 -2.49
C PHE A 43 -1.56 -3.63 -1.10
N TYR A 44 -2.36 -3.47 -0.05
CA TYR A 44 -1.93 -3.60 1.34
C TYR A 44 -1.26 -4.95 1.59
N ASP A 45 -1.91 -6.05 1.20
CA ASP A 45 -1.36 -7.40 1.41
C ASP A 45 -0.03 -7.61 0.69
N ARG A 46 0.10 -7.11 -0.56
CA ARG A 46 1.36 -7.18 -1.31
C ARG A 46 2.48 -6.36 -0.69
N VAL A 47 2.20 -5.14 -0.25
CA VAL A 47 3.21 -4.29 0.39
C VAL A 47 3.61 -4.89 1.73
N VAL A 48 2.67 -5.42 2.52
CA VAL A 48 2.98 -6.14 3.78
C VAL A 48 3.84 -7.38 3.53
N GLN A 49 3.56 -8.15 2.47
CA GLN A 49 4.38 -9.31 2.10
C GLN A 49 5.76 -8.92 1.57
N ALA A 50 5.88 -7.74 0.95
CA ALA A 50 7.14 -7.20 0.43
C ALA A 50 8.05 -6.62 1.54
N ILE A 51 7.49 -6.27 2.71
CA ILE A 51 8.29 -5.88 3.87
C ILE A 51 9.07 -7.12 4.35
N PRO A 52 10.41 -7.11 4.30
CA PRO A 52 11.20 -8.24 4.79
C PRO A 52 10.93 -8.44 6.28
N LYS A 53 10.41 -9.61 6.64
CA LYS A 53 10.28 -10.01 8.04
C LYS A 53 11.67 -10.40 8.55
N CYS A 54 12.27 -9.53 9.37
CA CYS A 54 13.48 -9.84 10.13
C CYS A 54 13.25 -11.03 11.08
#